data_AF-A0AAN6NL70-F1
#
_entry.id   AF-A0AAN6NL70-F1
#
_cell.length_a   1.000
_cell.length_b   1.000
_cell.length_c   1.000
_cell.angle_alpha   90.00
_cell.angle_beta   90.00
_cell.angle_gamma   90.00
#
_symmetry.space_group_name_H-M   'P 1'
#
loop_
_entity.id
_entity.type
_entity.pdbx_description
1 polymer ?
#
loop_
_entity_poly.entity_id
_entity_poly.type
_entity_poly.pdbx_seq_one_letter_code
_entity_poly.pdbx_strand_id
1 'polypeptide(L)' 'YGLSSNRTWITYQGKNLLWLPPEYRPSSSAISGTVLSIGSSSGRVLFFTFSDSNQIS' A
#
# COMPACT_ATOMS: atom_id res chain seq x y z
N TYR A 1 -2.64 1.18 -7.33
CA TYR A 1 -2.66 0.64 -5.96
C TYR A 1 -3.22 1.69 -5.01
N GLY A 2 -3.69 1.31 -3.83
CA GLY A 2 -4.28 2.23 -2.86
C GLY A 2 -4.39 1.62 -1.46
N LEU A 3 -5.11 2.29 -0.57
CA LEU A 3 -5.44 1.79 0.76
C LEU A 3 -6.96 1.69 0.90
N SER A 4 -7.43 0.72 1.70
CA SER A 4 -8.84 0.67 2.12
C SER A 4 -9.20 1.87 3.00
N SER A 5 -10.50 2.18 3.12
CA SER A 5 -10.99 3.30 3.94
C SER A 5 -10.54 3.22 5.40
N ASN A 6 -10.52 2.00 5.95
CA ASN A 6 -10.04 1.71 7.31
C ASN A 6 -8.52 1.47 7.40
N ARG A 7 -7.79 1.63 6.29
CA ARG A 7 -6.32 1.49 6.19
C ARG A 7 -5.76 0.13 6.63
N THR A 8 -6.59 -0.91 6.63
CA THR A 8 -6.15 -2.27 6.99
C THR A 8 -5.72 -3.11 5.79
N TRP A 9 -5.95 -2.61 4.57
CA TRP A 9 -5.59 -3.31 3.34
C TRP A 9 -4.88 -2.38 2.37
N ILE A 10 -3.84 -2.89 1.72
CA ILE A 10 -3.40 -2.39 0.43
C ILE A 10 -4.35 -2.95 -0.62
N THR A 11 -4.83 -2.10 -1.52
CA THR A 11 -5.81 -2.46 -2.54
C THR A 11 -5.28 -2.25 -3.95
N TYR A 12 -5.81 -3.04 -4.87
CA TYR A 12 -5.59 -2.91 -6.31
C TYR A 12 -6.92 -3.04 -7.03
N GLN A 13 -7.26 -2.06 -7.87
CA GLN A 13 -8.55 -2.00 -8.59
C GLN A 13 -9.77 -2.20 -7.67
N GLY A 14 -9.74 -1.61 -6.47
CA GLY A 14 -10.81 -1.73 -5.46
C GLY A 14 -10.87 -3.05 -4.71
N LYS A 15 -9.99 -4.02 -5.02
CA LYS A 15 -9.91 -5.31 -4.33
C LYS A 15 -8.78 -5.33 -3.30
N ASN A 16 -8.98 -6.07 -2.22
CA ASN A 16 -7.98 -6.29 -1.17
C ASN A 16 -6.83 -7.16 -1.71
N LEU A 17 -5.59 -6.66 -1.60
CA LEU A 17 -4.39 -7.34 -2.08
C LEU A 17 -3.53 -7.86 -0.92
N LEU A 18 -3.21 -6.99 0.05
CA LEU A 18 -2.38 -7.33 1.20
C LEU A 18 -2.97 -6.75 2.48
N TRP A 19 -3.12 -7.60 3.50
CA TRP A 19 -3.56 -7.16 4.82
C TRP A 19 -2.41 -6.54 5.60
N LEU A 20 -2.70 -5.47 6.33
CA LEU A 20 -1.74 -4.75 7.17
C LEU A 20 -1.98 -5.07 8.66
N PRO A 21 -1.01 -5.70 9.34
CA PRO A 21 -1.03 -5.84 10.79
C PRO A 21 -1.15 -4.47 11.48
N PRO A 22 -1.78 -4.39 12.67
CA PRO A 22 -2.00 -3.13 13.40
C PRO A 22 -0.76 -2.23 13.51
N GLU A 23 0.40 -2.81 13.77
CA GLU A 23 1.69 -2.13 13.94
C GLU A 23 2.25 -1.50 12.64
N TYR A 24 1.73 -1.92 11.49
CA TYR A 24 2.12 -1.42 10.16
C TYR A 24 1.02 -0.57 9.50
N ARG A 25 -0.07 -0.27 10.20
CA ARG A 25 -1.13 0.57 9.63
C ARG A 25 -0.64 2.01 9.45
N PRO A 26 -0.87 2.63 8.28
CA PRO A 26 -0.36 3.95 7.97
C PRO A 26 -1.00 5.05 8.84
N SER A 27 -0.16 5.87 9.46
CA SER A 27 -0.55 7.24 9.86
C SER A 27 -0.57 8.16 8.63
N SER A 28 0.38 7.95 7.71
CA SER A 28 0.50 8.66 6.42
C SER A 28 0.87 7.69 5.29
N SER A 29 0.58 8.06 4.05
CA SER A 29 0.93 7.28 2.86
C SER A 29 1.11 8.17 1.64
N ALA A 30 2.00 7.79 0.73
CA ALA A 30 2.14 8.43 -0.58
C ALA A 30 2.31 7.38 -1.68
N ILE A 31 1.88 7.73 -2.90
CA ILE A 31 2.01 6.86 -4.08
C ILE A 31 2.79 7.63 -5.14
N SER A 32 3.80 6.99 -5.71
CA SER A 32 4.56 7.52 -6.84
C SER A 32 4.81 6.39 -7.84
N GLY A 33 4.19 6.47 -9.02
CA GLY A 33 4.22 5.40 -10.02
C GLY A 33 3.71 4.08 -9.44
N THR A 34 4.57 3.04 -9.44
CA THR A 34 4.27 1.72 -8.90
C THR A 34 4.74 1.53 -7.45
N VAL A 35 5.21 2.59 -6.79
CA VAL A 35 5.67 2.55 -5.40
C VAL A 35 4.62 3.15 -4.48
N LEU A 36 4.23 2.37 -3.47
CA LEU A 36 3.43 2.84 -2.32
C LEU A 36 4.35 2.94 -1.10
N SER A 37 4.41 4.12 -0.49
CA SER A 37 5.08 4.33 0.79
C SER A 37 4.06 4.49 1.92
N ILE A 38 4.34 3.83 3.05
CA ILE A 38 3.51 3.83 4.26
C ILE A 38 4.38 4.33 5.42
N GLY A 39 4.00 5.48 5.99
CA GLY A 39 4.59 5.99 7.22
C GLY A 39 3.78 5.54 8.43
N SER A 40 4.47 5.06 9.47
CA SER A 40 3.87 4.71 10.75
C SER A 40 4.10 5.82 11.79
N SER A 41 3.32 5.80 12.87
CA SER A 41 3.50 6.72 14.01
C SER A 41 4.83 6.55 14.74
N SER A 42 5.53 5.42 14.55
CA SER A 42 6.88 5.21 15.12
C SER A 42 8.00 5.79 14.27
N GLY A 43 7.68 6.47 13.16
CA GLY A 43 8.66 7.02 12.22
C GLY A 43 9.24 6.00 11.23
N ARG A 44 8.83 4.73 11.31
CA ARG A 44 9.20 3.72 10.31
C ARG A 44 8.44 3.95 9.01
N VAL A 45 9.13 3.74 7.89
CA VAL A 45 8.55 3.83 6.55
C VAL A 45 8.70 2.50 5.84
N LEU A 46 7.59 1.98 5.32
CA LEU A 46 7.56 0.81 4.45
C LEU A 46 7.43 1.24 2.99
N PHE A 47 8.15 0.56 2.11
CA PHE A 47 8.04 0.74 0.67
C PHE A 47 7.57 -0.55 0.01
N PHE A 48 6.49 -0.45 -0.75
CA PHE A 48 5.96 -1.53 -1.58
C PHE A 48 6.14 -1.13 -3.03
N THR A 49 6.97 -1.88 -3.75
CA THR A 49 7.14 -1.72 -5.19
C THR A 49 6.35 -2.82 -5.87
N PHE A 50 5.43 -2.43 -6.74
CA PHE A 50 4.65 -3.37 -7.52
C PHE A 50 5.19 -3.42 -8.95
N SER A 51 5.24 -4.62 -9.52
CA SER A 51 5.50 -4.78 -10.95
C SER A 51 4.23 -4.42 -11.71
N ASP A 52 4.37 -3.63 -12.77
CA ASP A 52 3.26 -3.40 -13.69
C ASP A 52 3.06 -4.66 -14.54
N SER A 53 2.21 -5.56 -14.06
CA SER A 53 1.89 -6.80 -14.77
C SER A 53 0.74 -6.56 -15.75
N ASN A 54 0.74 -5.43 -16.45
CA ASN A 54 -0.01 -5.34 -17.70
C ASN A 54 0.77 -6.14 -18.77
N GLN A 55 0.85 -7.45 -18.58
CA GLN A 55 1.22 -8.38 -19.65
C GLN A 55 0.10 -8.27 -20.68
N ILE A 56 0.31 -7.44 -21.70
CA ILE A 56 -0.42 -7.54 -22.94
C ILE A 56 0.06 -8.86 -23.55
N SER A 57 -0.76 -9.89 -23.46
CA SER A 57 -0.67 -11.14 -24.23
C SER A 57 -2.07 -11.55 -24.60
#